data_AF-A0A4C1SLJ7-F1
#
_entry.id   AF-A0A4C1SLJ7-F1
#
_cell.length_a   1.000
_cell.length_b   1.000
_cell.length_c   1.000
_cell.angle_alpha   90.00
_cell.angle_beta   90.00
_cell.angle_gamma   90.00
#
_symmetry.space_group_name_H-M   'P 1'
#
loop_
_entity.id
_entity.type
_entity.pdbx_description
1 polymer ?
#
loop_
_entity_poly.entity_id
_entity_poly.type
_entity_poly.pdbx_seq_one_letter_code
_entity_poly.pdbx_strand_id
1 'polypeptide(L)'
;MIKVKTYDRVHGAKHTSRHPDPVKRILCLTETTILERDPQTYSVCTLRPLIDVFALIRDKDNLQKFCIEYKNGIVRSYTTNDRDSLLATLLDAVRSSGNQDVHIRIGNTPRGKRYVPLSSTVDEETETNLLRLVINNFQNPTKRYEVLERFNANIPHSGLNYSVTQDSLLLRTKKNLYSVPTLAQKEVDNPTAQLTNLELEAIFHGLTRLLASKTGYAALQIYQGFAR
;
A
#
# COMPACT_ATOMS: atom_id res chain seq x y z
N MET A 1 23.69 -21.97 18.22
CA MET A 1 22.48 -22.80 18.08
C MET A 1 21.31 -21.86 17.78
N ILE A 2 21.02 -21.62 16.50
CA ILE A 2 20.02 -20.63 16.06
C ILE A 2 18.63 -21.25 16.28
N LYS A 3 17.95 -20.83 17.37
CA LYS A 3 16.53 -21.11 17.57
C LYS A 3 15.73 -20.22 16.62
N VAL A 4 15.43 -20.72 15.42
CA VAL A 4 14.48 -20.06 14.50
C VAL A 4 13.07 -20.32 15.03
N LYS A 5 12.46 -19.31 15.66
CA LYS A 5 11.04 -19.34 16.07
C LYS A 5 10.18 -18.67 14.99
N THR A 6 9.01 -19.29 14.79
CA THR A 6 7.86 -18.90 13.92
C THR A 6 8.05 -19.15 12.42
N TYR A 7 7.77 -20.38 11.99
CA TYR A 7 7.58 -20.71 10.57
C TYR A 7 6.09 -20.71 10.24
N ASP A 8 5.56 -19.57 9.80
CA ASP A 8 4.34 -19.61 8.99
C ASP A 8 4.75 -20.15 7.62
N ARG A 9 4.55 -21.45 7.42
CA ARG A 9 4.75 -22.12 6.13
C ARG A 9 3.42 -22.10 5.40
N VAL A 10 3.39 -21.39 4.28
CA VAL A 10 2.18 -21.39 3.44
C VAL A 10 2.50 -22.01 2.10
N HIS A 11 1.63 -22.95 1.71
CA HIS A 11 1.70 -23.59 0.41
C HIS A 11 0.98 -22.71 -0.61
N GLY A 12 1.58 -22.55 -1.78
CA GLY A 12 0.97 -21.83 -2.89
C GLY A 12 1.52 -22.25 -4.24
N ALA A 13 0.85 -21.84 -5.30
CA ALA A 13 1.30 -22.05 -6.67
C ALA A 13 1.79 -20.73 -7.26
N LYS A 14 3.01 -20.73 -7.79
CA LYS A 14 3.66 -19.56 -8.37
C LYS A 14 3.43 -19.51 -9.86
N HIS A 15 3.06 -18.34 -10.36
CA HIS A 15 2.91 -18.06 -11.79
C HIS A 15 4.16 -17.36 -12.32
N THR A 16 4.73 -17.87 -13.43
CA THR A 16 5.90 -17.26 -14.08
C THR A 16 5.82 -17.44 -15.59
N SER A 17 6.38 -16.53 -16.38
CA SER A 17 6.49 -16.70 -17.84
C SER A 17 7.37 -17.89 -18.27
N ARG A 18 8.21 -18.41 -17.37
CA ARG A 18 9.12 -19.54 -17.65
C ARG A 18 8.44 -20.89 -17.60
N HIS A 19 7.27 -21.00 -16.99
CA HIS A 19 6.55 -22.25 -16.83
C HIS A 19 5.09 -22.04 -17.25
N PRO A 20 4.57 -22.86 -18.18
CA PRO A 20 3.17 -22.75 -18.60
C PRO A 20 2.21 -23.07 -17.45
N ASP A 21 2.58 -24.03 -16.60
CA ASP A 21 1.78 -24.42 -15.44
C ASP A 21 2.25 -23.76 -14.14
N PRO A 22 1.33 -23.45 -13.21
CA PRO A 22 1.67 -22.93 -11.89
C PRO A 22 2.56 -23.91 -11.10
N VAL A 23 3.68 -23.43 -10.58
CA VAL A 23 4.64 -24.28 -9.88
C VAL A 23 4.43 -24.23 -8.37
N LYS A 24 4.21 -25.38 -7.73
CA LYS A 24 4.03 -25.46 -6.26
C LYS A 24 5.29 -24.98 -5.53
N ARG A 25 5.10 -24.14 -4.51
CA ARG A 25 6.15 -23.61 -3.65
C ARG A 25 5.69 -23.57 -2.20
N ILE A 26 6.63 -23.76 -1.29
CA ILE A 26 6.46 -23.42 0.13
C ILE A 26 7.05 -22.02 0.31
N LEU A 27 6.23 -21.08 0.73
CA LEU A 27 6.68 -19.77 1.21
C LEU A 27 6.98 -19.89 2.70
N CYS A 28 8.18 -19.49 3.09
CA CYS A 28 8.52 -19.32 4.50
C CYS A 28 8.99 -17.88 4.75
N LEU A 29 8.69 -17.40 5.94
CA LEU A 29 9.16 -16.11 6.42
C LEU A 29 10.23 -16.30 7.48
N THR A 30 11.16 -15.36 7.50
CA THR A 30 12.14 -15.15 8.56
C THR A 30 11.99 -13.71 9.03
N GLU A 31 12.76 -13.29 10.03
CA GLU A 31 12.73 -11.92 10.53
C GLU A 31 13.06 -10.87 9.45
N THR A 32 13.86 -11.23 8.43
CA THR A 32 14.38 -10.28 7.44
C THR A 32 14.17 -10.68 5.99
N THR A 33 13.75 -11.92 5.70
CA THR A 33 13.63 -12.44 4.34
C THR A 33 12.39 -13.30 4.12
N ILE A 34 11.89 -13.29 2.88
CA ILE A 34 10.95 -14.26 2.34
C ILE A 34 11.71 -15.27 1.47
N LEU A 35 11.42 -16.56 1.67
CA LEU A 35 12.06 -17.64 0.92
C LEU A 35 11.01 -18.54 0.26
N GLU A 36 11.31 -18.91 -0.98
CA GLU A 36 10.58 -19.93 -1.75
C GLU A 36 11.36 -21.24 -1.66
N ARG A 37 10.69 -22.33 -1.28
CA ARG A 37 11.25 -23.69 -1.33
C ARG A 37 10.47 -24.59 -2.26
N ASP A 38 11.19 -25.53 -2.83
CA ASP A 38 10.58 -26.66 -3.53
C ASP A 38 9.90 -27.59 -2.50
N PRO A 39 8.63 -27.97 -2.69
CA PRO A 39 7.89 -28.76 -1.71
C PRO A 39 8.38 -30.20 -1.57
N GLN A 40 9.05 -30.76 -2.58
CA GLN A 40 9.53 -32.15 -2.54
C GLN A 40 10.91 -32.23 -1.92
N THR A 41 11.83 -31.39 -2.38
CA THR A 41 13.25 -31.43 -2.00
C THR A 41 13.58 -30.49 -0.85
N TYR A 42 12.69 -29.57 -0.48
CA TYR A 42 12.93 -28.48 0.46
C TYR A 42 14.10 -27.54 0.10
N SER A 43 14.62 -27.67 -1.13
CA SER A 43 15.69 -26.81 -1.65
C SER A 43 15.20 -25.37 -1.79
N VAL A 44 16.09 -24.41 -1.55
CA VAL A 44 15.78 -22.99 -1.68
C VAL A 44 15.77 -22.61 -3.16
N CYS A 45 14.62 -22.18 -3.67
CA CYS A 45 14.45 -21.72 -5.05
C CYS A 45 14.72 -20.22 -5.19
N THR A 46 14.35 -19.43 -4.19
CA THR A 46 14.58 -17.98 -4.17
C THR A 46 14.61 -17.50 -2.72
N LEU A 47 15.42 -16.49 -2.44
CA LEU A 47 15.41 -15.72 -1.20
C LEU A 47 15.38 -14.23 -1.54
N ARG A 48 14.56 -13.44 -0.82
CA ARG A 48 14.46 -11.99 -0.99
C ARG A 48 14.34 -11.28 0.34
N PRO A 49 15.03 -10.13 0.53
CA PRO A 49 14.84 -9.29 1.71
C PRO A 49 13.40 -8.77 1.81
N LEU A 50 12.85 -8.76 3.02
CA LEU A 50 11.53 -8.17 3.31
C LEU A 50 11.55 -6.64 3.15
N ILE A 51 12.70 -6.01 3.44
CA ILE A 51 12.91 -4.56 3.24
C ILE A 51 12.77 -4.12 1.78
N ASP A 52 12.90 -5.05 0.82
CA ASP A 52 12.77 -4.80 -0.61
C ASP A 52 11.32 -4.89 -1.11
N VAL A 53 10.37 -5.33 -0.28
CA VAL A 53 8.95 -5.34 -0.64
C VAL A 53 8.45 -3.90 -0.76
N PHE A 54 7.82 -3.58 -1.88
CA PHE A 54 7.22 -2.28 -2.13
C PHE A 54 5.74 -2.26 -1.73
N ALA A 55 4.96 -3.20 -2.27
CA ALA A 55 3.54 -3.35 -1.99
C ALA A 55 3.11 -4.81 -2.12
N LEU A 56 2.03 -5.16 -1.42
CA LEU A 56 1.37 -6.45 -1.54
C LEU A 56 0.06 -6.24 -2.31
N ILE A 57 -0.21 -7.07 -3.31
CA ILE A 57 -1.38 -6.92 -4.18
C ILE A 57 -2.38 -8.04 -3.86
N ARG A 58 -3.58 -7.68 -3.42
CA ARG A 58 -4.72 -8.57 -3.25
C ARG A 58 -5.59 -8.48 -4.51
N ASP A 59 -5.53 -9.50 -5.36
CA ASP A 59 -6.26 -9.49 -6.63
C ASP A 59 -7.78 -9.40 -6.41
N LYS A 60 -8.45 -8.44 -7.07
CA LYS A 60 -9.90 -8.22 -6.93
C LYS A 60 -10.74 -9.30 -7.60
N ASP A 61 -10.23 -9.91 -8.66
CA ASP A 61 -11.01 -10.80 -9.53
C ASP A 61 -10.78 -12.27 -9.15
N ASN A 62 -9.60 -12.61 -8.63
CA ASN A 62 -9.26 -13.95 -8.18
C ASN A 62 -8.99 -14.01 -6.67
N LEU A 63 -9.90 -14.64 -5.93
CA LEU A 63 -9.88 -14.77 -4.46
C LEU A 63 -8.67 -15.51 -3.89
N GLN A 64 -7.97 -16.32 -4.69
CA GLN A 64 -6.78 -17.06 -4.27
C GLN A 64 -5.49 -16.34 -4.65
N LYS A 65 -5.55 -15.38 -5.58
CA LYS A 65 -4.36 -14.76 -6.17
C LYS A 65 -3.90 -13.53 -5.39
N PHE A 66 -2.60 -13.46 -5.17
CA PHE A 66 -1.92 -12.26 -4.69
C PHE A 66 -0.58 -12.06 -5.39
N CYS A 67 -0.04 -10.84 -5.31
CA CYS A 67 1.29 -10.54 -5.81
C CYS A 67 2.15 -9.83 -4.76
N ILE A 68 3.46 -9.99 -4.86
CA ILE A 68 4.45 -9.22 -4.12
C ILE A 68 5.19 -8.34 -5.13
N GLU A 69 5.07 -7.03 -5.00
CA GLU A 69 5.87 -6.07 -5.76
C GLU A 69 7.13 -5.73 -4.97
N TYR A 70 8.28 -5.74 -5.65
CA TYR A 70 9.56 -5.37 -5.06
C TYR A 70 10.02 -4.01 -5.57
N LYS A 71 10.85 -3.31 -4.79
CA LYS A 71 11.39 -1.97 -5.10
C LYS A 71 12.19 -1.93 -6.42
N ASN A 72 12.75 -3.06 -6.84
CA ASN A 72 13.41 -3.20 -8.15
C ASN A 72 12.44 -3.42 -9.33
N GLY A 73 11.12 -3.34 -9.10
CA GLY A 73 10.09 -3.50 -10.12
C GLY A 73 9.73 -4.95 -10.46
N ILE A 74 10.38 -5.93 -9.83
CA ILE A 74 9.98 -7.33 -9.98
C ILE A 74 8.64 -7.53 -9.29
N VAL A 75 7.73 -8.26 -9.96
CA VAL A 75 6.45 -8.70 -9.38
C VAL A 75 6.45 -10.22 -9.35
N ARG A 76 6.04 -10.81 -8.22
CA ARG A 76 5.83 -12.25 -8.10
C ARG A 76 4.38 -12.54 -7.78
N SER A 77 3.75 -13.42 -8.55
CA SER A 77 2.34 -13.78 -8.42
C SER A 77 2.19 -15.19 -7.91
N TYR A 78 1.28 -15.37 -6.96
CA TYR A 78 1.01 -16.65 -6.31
C TYR A 78 -0.50 -16.86 -6.17
N THR A 79 -0.91 -18.11 -6.04
CA THR A 79 -2.27 -18.52 -5.66
C THR A 79 -2.24 -19.41 -4.42
N THR A 80 -3.15 -19.18 -3.48
CA THR A 80 -3.32 -19.99 -2.26
C THR A 80 -4.76 -19.85 -1.73
N ASN A 81 -5.24 -20.85 -1.00
CA ASN A 81 -6.58 -20.82 -0.38
C ASN A 81 -6.64 -19.85 0.81
N ASP A 82 -5.52 -19.67 1.52
CA ASP A 82 -5.42 -18.84 2.72
C ASP A 82 -4.85 -17.44 2.41
N ARG A 83 -5.25 -16.87 1.26
CA ARG A 83 -4.62 -15.66 0.69
C ARG A 83 -4.58 -14.51 1.68
N ASP A 84 -5.72 -14.18 2.26
CA ASP A 84 -5.87 -12.97 3.09
C ASP A 84 -5.12 -13.13 4.43
N SER A 85 -5.12 -14.34 5.00
CA SER A 85 -4.29 -14.68 6.17
C SER A 85 -2.80 -14.56 5.86
N LEU A 86 -2.34 -15.10 4.72
CA LEU A 86 -0.94 -14.97 4.31
C LEU A 86 -0.55 -13.52 4.02
N LEU A 87 -1.43 -12.73 3.40
CA LEU A 87 -1.19 -11.30 3.17
C LEU A 87 -1.06 -10.53 4.48
N ALA A 88 -1.86 -10.84 5.50
CA ALA A 88 -1.74 -10.25 6.82
C ALA A 88 -0.38 -10.61 7.46
N THR A 89 -0.02 -11.90 7.49
CA THR A 89 1.28 -12.35 8.00
C THR A 89 2.46 -11.69 7.26
N LEU A 90 2.38 -11.59 5.92
CA LEU A 90 3.39 -10.93 5.11
C LEU A 90 3.52 -9.44 5.43
N LEU A 91 2.38 -8.75 5.57
CA LEU A 91 2.35 -7.33 5.90
C LEU A 91 3.05 -7.09 7.25
N ASP A 92 2.70 -7.89 8.25
CA ASP A 92 3.27 -7.79 9.59
C ASP A 92 4.75 -8.13 9.62
N ALA A 93 5.17 -9.18 8.91
CA ALA A 93 6.58 -9.55 8.80
C ALA A 93 7.41 -8.46 8.12
N VAL A 94 6.90 -7.88 7.02
CA VAL A 94 7.59 -6.80 6.30
C VAL A 94 7.71 -5.55 7.18
N ARG A 95 6.64 -5.16 7.88
CA ARG A 95 6.69 -4.03 8.83
C ARG A 95 7.64 -4.29 9.98
N SER A 96 7.62 -5.50 10.55
CA SER A 96 8.52 -5.91 11.63
C SER A 96 9.99 -5.90 11.20
N SER A 97 10.28 -6.11 9.91
CA SER A 97 11.64 -6.00 9.35
C SER A 97 12.15 -4.55 9.20
N GLY A 98 11.35 -3.54 9.58
CA GLY A 98 11.69 -2.12 9.48
C GLY A 98 11.11 -1.40 8.27
N ASN A 99 10.37 -2.10 7.40
CA ASN A 99 9.74 -1.50 6.23
C ASN A 99 8.30 -1.08 6.53
N GLN A 100 8.13 0.12 7.10
CA GLN A 100 6.80 0.63 7.46
C GLN A 100 5.96 1.06 6.24
N ASP A 101 6.59 1.21 5.07
CA ASP A 101 5.93 1.71 3.86
C ASP A 101 5.08 0.67 3.11
N VAL A 102 5.22 -0.61 3.46
CA VAL A 102 4.43 -1.67 2.85
C VAL A 102 2.94 -1.46 3.16
N HIS A 103 2.13 -1.69 2.14
CA HIS A 103 0.68 -1.63 2.19
C HIS A 103 0.07 -2.64 1.23
N ILE A 104 -1.19 -3.00 1.48
CA ILE A 104 -1.98 -3.86 0.60
C ILE A 104 -2.70 -2.99 -0.42
N ARG A 105 -2.72 -3.41 -1.69
CA ARG A 105 -3.45 -2.77 -2.79
C ARG A 105 -4.35 -3.77 -3.52
N ILE A 106 -5.43 -3.30 -4.14
CA ILE A 106 -6.33 -4.04 -5.02
C ILE A 106 -5.64 -4.36 -6.36
N GLY A 107 -4.84 -3.41 -6.85
CA GLY A 107 -4.13 -3.52 -8.11
C GLY A 107 -2.67 -3.11 -7.99
N ASN A 108 -1.87 -3.55 -8.97
CA ASN A 108 -0.46 -3.19 -9.09
C ASN A 108 -0.23 -1.68 -8.94
N THR A 109 0.94 -1.32 -8.42
CA THR A 109 1.30 0.09 -8.29
C THR A 109 1.31 0.74 -9.69
N PRO A 110 0.61 1.87 -9.89
CA PRO A 110 0.53 2.54 -11.19
C PRO A 110 1.86 3.26 -11.49
N ARG A 111 2.85 2.50 -11.96
CA ARG A 111 4.22 2.99 -12.20
C ARG A 111 4.27 4.19 -13.14
N GLY A 112 3.37 4.26 -14.14
CA GLY A 112 3.26 5.40 -15.05
C GLY A 112 2.79 6.71 -14.41
N LYS A 113 2.31 6.67 -13.16
CA LYS A 113 1.91 7.85 -12.38
C LYS A 113 3.01 8.31 -11.40
N ARG A 114 4.14 7.61 -11.35
CA ARG A 114 5.28 7.97 -10.50
C ARG A 114 6.25 8.91 -11.23
N TYR A 115 6.79 9.86 -10.47
CA TYR A 115 7.87 10.74 -10.93
C TYR A 115 9.26 10.15 -10.68
N VAL A 116 9.36 9.15 -9.81
CA VAL A 116 10.62 8.49 -9.41
C VAL A 116 10.48 6.96 -9.35
N PRO A 117 11.58 6.20 -9.47
CA PRO A 117 11.57 4.75 -9.27
C PRO A 117 10.93 4.32 -7.93
N LEU A 118 10.52 3.05 -7.83
CA LEU A 118 9.91 2.49 -6.60
C LEU A 118 10.88 2.50 -5.40
N SER A 119 12.19 2.52 -5.67
CA SER A 119 13.26 2.59 -4.68
C SER A 119 13.57 4.00 -4.18
N SER A 120 12.88 5.03 -4.70
CA SER A 120 13.20 6.44 -4.46
C SER A 120 11.97 7.21 -4.03
N THR A 121 12.20 8.29 -3.26
CA THR A 121 11.19 9.28 -2.87
C THR A 121 11.28 10.50 -3.76
N VAL A 122 10.16 11.21 -3.91
CA VAL A 122 10.15 12.50 -4.61
C VAL A 122 10.83 13.59 -3.77
N ASP A 123 11.26 14.65 -4.43
CA ASP A 123 11.79 15.86 -3.80
C ASP A 123 10.66 16.74 -3.25
N GLU A 124 11.04 17.76 -2.46
CA GLU A 124 10.10 18.64 -1.77
C GLU A 124 9.15 19.38 -2.72
N GLU A 125 9.67 19.87 -3.85
CA GLU A 125 8.84 20.60 -4.81
C GLU A 125 7.76 19.70 -5.41
N THR A 126 8.14 18.50 -5.85
CA THR A 126 7.19 17.51 -6.39
C THR A 126 6.19 17.05 -5.34
N GLU A 127 6.63 16.76 -4.11
CA GLU A 127 5.73 16.41 -3.00
C GLU A 127 4.70 17.53 -2.74
N THR A 128 5.16 18.78 -2.72
CA THR A 128 4.30 19.96 -2.52
C THR A 128 3.27 20.10 -3.65
N ASN A 129 3.69 19.88 -4.89
CA ASN A 129 2.81 19.97 -6.05
C ASN A 129 1.76 18.85 -6.06
N LEU A 130 2.13 17.63 -5.69
CA LEU A 130 1.19 16.52 -5.50
C LEU A 130 0.15 16.83 -4.43
N LEU A 131 0.59 17.38 -3.30
CA LEU A 131 -0.32 17.80 -2.24
C LEU A 131 -1.28 18.88 -2.74
N ARG A 132 -0.79 19.93 -3.41
CA ARG A 132 -1.65 20.99 -4.01
C ARG A 132 -2.68 20.42 -4.98
N LEU A 133 -2.31 19.45 -5.81
CA LEU A 133 -3.23 18.80 -6.74
C LEU A 133 -4.39 18.11 -5.99
N VAL A 134 -4.10 17.39 -4.91
CA VAL A 134 -5.13 16.79 -4.05
C VAL A 134 -6.01 17.88 -3.44
N ILE A 135 -5.41 18.89 -2.82
CA ILE A 135 -6.13 19.99 -2.14
C ILE A 135 -7.15 20.67 -3.06
N ASN A 136 -6.73 20.94 -4.30
CA ASN A 136 -7.53 21.70 -5.25
C ASN A 136 -8.58 20.86 -5.98
N ASN A 137 -8.40 19.55 -6.09
CA ASN A 137 -9.24 18.69 -6.92
C ASN A 137 -9.99 17.60 -6.15
N PHE A 138 -9.74 17.41 -4.85
CA PHE A 138 -10.36 16.34 -4.06
C PHE A 138 -11.90 16.39 -4.08
N GLN A 139 -12.51 17.58 -4.05
CA GLN A 139 -13.97 17.70 -4.09
C GLN A 139 -14.56 17.39 -5.46
N ASN A 140 -13.77 17.41 -6.54
CA ASN A 140 -14.25 17.17 -7.90
C ASN A 140 -14.33 15.66 -8.17
N PRO A 141 -15.53 15.05 -8.26
CA PRO A 141 -15.66 13.59 -8.42
C PRO A 141 -14.96 13.05 -9.67
N THR A 142 -14.95 13.81 -10.77
CA THR A 142 -14.33 13.39 -12.03
C THR A 142 -12.81 13.33 -11.97
N LYS A 143 -12.17 14.12 -11.09
CA LYS A 143 -10.71 14.21 -10.96
C LYS A 143 -10.16 13.53 -9.71
N ARG A 144 -11.01 13.30 -8.70
CA ARG A 144 -10.63 12.84 -7.37
C ARG A 144 -9.79 11.57 -7.42
N TYR A 145 -10.28 10.54 -8.10
CA TYR A 145 -9.56 9.28 -8.21
C TYR A 145 -8.18 9.46 -8.84
N GLU A 146 -8.08 10.19 -9.95
CA GLU A 146 -6.81 10.37 -10.65
C GLU A 146 -5.76 11.11 -9.79
N VAL A 147 -6.17 12.18 -9.12
CA VAL A 147 -5.25 12.97 -8.28
C VAL A 147 -4.79 12.19 -7.06
N LEU A 148 -5.69 11.41 -6.43
CA LEU A 148 -5.35 10.55 -5.30
C LEU A 148 -4.46 9.39 -5.71
N GLU A 149 -4.74 8.76 -6.84
CA GLU A 149 -3.92 7.67 -7.34
C GLU A 149 -2.50 8.16 -7.64
N ARG A 150 -2.35 9.35 -8.24
CA ARG A 150 -1.03 9.97 -8.47
C ARG A 150 -0.33 10.35 -7.17
N PHE A 151 -1.04 10.91 -6.20
CA PHE A 151 -0.50 11.21 -4.87
C PHE A 151 0.00 9.93 -4.17
N ASN A 152 -0.86 8.92 -4.05
CA ASN A 152 -0.54 7.65 -3.40
C ASN A 152 0.59 6.88 -4.08
N ALA A 153 0.71 7.03 -5.41
CA ALA A 153 1.79 6.43 -6.16
C ALA A 153 3.15 7.03 -5.82
N ASN A 154 3.24 8.27 -5.32
CA ASN A 154 4.52 8.96 -5.11
C ASN A 154 4.87 9.17 -3.63
N ILE A 155 3.87 9.34 -2.77
CA ILE A 155 4.08 9.60 -1.35
C ILE A 155 4.22 8.26 -0.59
N PRO A 156 5.24 8.08 0.26
CA PRO A 156 5.43 6.86 1.03
C PRO A 156 4.28 6.67 2.04
N HIS A 157 4.03 5.42 2.46
CA HIS A 157 2.91 5.13 3.35
C HIS A 157 3.14 5.71 4.75
N SER A 158 4.40 5.93 5.13
CA SER A 158 4.82 6.67 6.33
C SER A 158 4.49 8.17 6.30
N GLY A 159 3.99 8.70 5.18
CA GLY A 159 3.49 10.07 5.07
C GLY A 159 4.41 11.03 4.32
N LEU A 160 4.13 12.33 4.46
CA LEU A 160 4.88 13.40 3.78
C LEU A 160 6.28 13.58 4.39
N ASN A 161 7.32 13.54 3.55
CA ASN A 161 8.71 13.67 3.99
C ASN A 161 9.04 15.12 4.40
N TYR A 162 8.39 16.10 3.77
CA TYR A 162 8.65 17.54 3.96
C TYR A 162 7.46 18.23 4.64
N SER A 163 6.76 17.50 5.51
CA SER A 163 5.52 17.95 6.15
C SER A 163 5.62 19.26 6.95
N VAL A 164 6.79 19.55 7.53
CA VAL A 164 7.05 20.74 8.37
C VAL A 164 7.14 22.03 7.55
N THR A 165 7.71 21.99 6.35
CA THR A 165 7.78 23.17 5.47
C THR A 165 6.43 23.46 4.80
N GLN A 166 5.55 22.46 4.76
CA GLN A 166 4.22 22.52 4.14
C GLN A 166 3.09 22.87 5.12
N ASP A 167 3.39 23.20 6.38
CA ASP A 167 2.41 23.50 7.44
C ASP A 167 1.37 24.54 7.02
N SER A 168 1.81 25.62 6.40
CA SER A 168 0.91 26.69 5.96
C SER A 168 -0.07 26.25 4.88
N LEU A 169 0.33 25.31 4.01
CA LEU A 169 -0.54 24.73 3.00
C LEU A 169 -1.56 23.81 3.65
N LEU A 170 -1.10 22.87 4.50
CA LEU A 170 -1.95 21.92 5.22
C LEU A 170 -2.97 22.61 6.15
N LEU A 171 -2.59 23.72 6.77
CA LEU A 171 -3.47 24.52 7.62
C LEU A 171 -4.54 25.28 6.81
N ARG A 172 -4.27 25.65 5.55
CA ARG A 172 -5.30 26.20 4.63
C ARG A 172 -6.26 25.11 4.15
N THR A 173 -5.82 23.86 4.15
CA THR A 173 -6.57 22.68 3.70
C THR A 173 -7.66 22.22 4.65
N LYS A 174 -7.73 22.77 5.87
CA LYS A 174 -8.74 22.45 6.89
C LYS A 174 -10.07 22.02 6.24
N LYS A 175 -10.71 22.89 5.46
CA LYS A 175 -12.04 22.66 4.84
C LYS A 175 -12.12 21.50 3.83
N ASN A 176 -11.06 21.16 3.11
CA ASN A 176 -11.11 20.17 2.02
C ASN A 176 -10.73 18.75 2.46
N LEU A 177 -9.83 18.62 3.44
CA LEU A 177 -9.49 17.33 4.05
C LEU A 177 -10.61 16.83 4.98
N TYR A 178 -11.40 17.73 5.57
CA TYR A 178 -12.59 17.38 6.37
C TYR A 178 -13.65 16.59 5.59
N SER A 179 -13.70 16.72 4.26
CA SER A 179 -14.70 15.96 3.50
C SER A 179 -14.32 14.50 3.30
N VAL A 180 -13.07 14.10 3.53
CA VAL A 180 -12.64 12.72 3.25
C VAL A 180 -13.24 11.71 4.25
N PRO A 181 -13.18 11.92 5.58
CA PRO A 181 -13.94 11.10 6.53
C PRO A 181 -15.46 11.25 6.33
N THR A 182 -15.91 12.45 5.96
CA THR A 182 -17.33 12.72 5.69
C THR A 182 -17.84 11.97 4.45
N LEU A 183 -17.01 11.74 3.42
CA LEU A 183 -17.35 10.93 2.25
C LEU A 183 -17.41 9.44 2.62
N ALA A 184 -16.47 8.96 3.42
CA ALA A 184 -16.53 7.60 3.96
C ALA A 184 -17.81 7.36 4.79
N GLN A 185 -18.24 8.35 5.57
CA GLN A 185 -19.51 8.29 6.32
C GLN A 185 -20.74 8.41 5.42
N LYS A 186 -20.71 9.28 4.40
CA LYS A 186 -21.82 9.45 3.44
C LYS A 186 -22.09 8.21 2.59
N GLU A 187 -21.08 7.38 2.31
CA GLU A 187 -21.27 6.05 1.69
C GLU A 187 -22.05 5.10 2.60
N VAL A 188 -21.77 5.14 3.91
CA VAL A 188 -22.50 4.33 4.92
C VAL A 188 -23.96 4.79 5.02
N ASP A 189 -24.19 6.11 4.95
CA ASP A 189 -25.52 6.70 5.13
C ASP A 189 -26.37 6.75 3.84
N ASN A 190 -25.74 6.68 2.65
CA ASN A 190 -26.44 6.81 1.37
C ASN A 190 -25.72 6.06 0.23
N PRO A 191 -26.01 4.76 0.01
CA PRO A 191 -25.30 3.87 -0.92
C PRO A 191 -25.47 4.21 -2.42
N THR A 192 -26.18 5.29 -2.74
CA THR A 192 -26.49 5.71 -4.11
C THR A 192 -25.36 6.51 -4.78
N ALA A 193 -24.35 6.97 -4.04
CA ALA A 193 -23.19 7.71 -4.58
C ALA A 193 -22.02 6.80 -4.96
N GLN A 194 -22.30 5.64 -5.60
CA GLN A 194 -21.40 4.51 -5.88
C GLN A 194 -19.92 4.87 -6.13
N LEU A 195 -19.11 5.01 -5.06
CA LEU A 195 -17.65 5.06 -5.18
C LEU A 195 -17.15 3.68 -5.57
N THR A 196 -16.29 3.60 -6.57
CA THR A 196 -15.68 2.31 -6.94
C THR A 196 -14.73 1.84 -5.84
N ASN A 197 -14.52 0.53 -5.70
CA ASN A 197 -13.54 -0.02 -4.75
C ASN A 197 -12.13 0.58 -4.93
N LEU A 198 -11.76 0.94 -6.17
CA LEU A 198 -10.49 1.62 -6.46
C LEU A 198 -10.45 3.05 -5.93
N GLU A 199 -11.57 3.78 -6.03
CA GLU A 199 -11.68 5.12 -5.48
C GLU A 199 -11.68 5.11 -3.95
N LEU A 200 -12.39 4.16 -3.33
CA LEU A 200 -12.35 3.94 -1.88
C LEU A 200 -10.94 3.61 -1.40
N GLU A 201 -10.22 2.70 -2.07
CA GLU A 201 -8.83 2.40 -1.78
C GLU A 201 -7.94 3.66 -1.89
N ALA A 202 -8.09 4.43 -2.98
CA ALA A 202 -7.30 5.63 -3.19
C ALA A 202 -7.55 6.68 -2.10
N ILE A 203 -8.80 6.83 -1.67
CA ILE A 203 -9.18 7.69 -0.54
C ILE A 203 -8.52 7.20 0.76
N PHE A 204 -8.66 5.91 1.08
CA PHE A 204 -8.09 5.32 2.29
C PHE A 204 -6.57 5.49 2.34
N HIS A 205 -5.88 5.16 1.26
CA HIS A 205 -4.44 5.32 1.15
C HIS A 205 -3.97 6.77 1.22
N GLY A 206 -4.73 7.71 0.67
CA GLY A 206 -4.43 9.14 0.76
C GLY A 206 -4.54 9.61 2.20
N LEU A 207 -5.63 9.24 2.87
CA LEU A 207 -5.86 9.55 4.29
C LEU A 207 -4.74 9.02 5.18
N THR A 208 -4.35 7.74 5.04
CA THR A 208 -3.32 7.15 5.91
C THR A 208 -2.00 7.92 5.80
N ARG A 209 -1.61 8.33 4.59
CA ARG A 209 -0.37 9.09 4.35
C ARG A 209 -0.42 10.48 4.96
N LEU A 210 -1.57 11.15 4.82
CA LEU A 210 -1.77 12.47 5.41
C LEU A 210 -1.76 12.40 6.94
N LEU A 211 -2.44 11.40 7.53
CA LEU A 211 -2.48 11.16 8.97
C LEU A 211 -1.13 10.75 9.56
N ALA A 212 -0.30 10.05 8.81
CA ALA A 212 1.05 9.65 9.26
C ALA A 212 2.00 10.85 9.38
N SER A 213 1.71 11.97 8.70
CA SER A 213 2.45 13.21 8.87
C SER A 213 1.98 13.97 10.13
N LYS A 214 2.92 14.48 10.94
CA LYS A 214 2.61 15.24 12.17
C LYS A 214 1.61 16.38 11.91
N THR A 215 1.77 17.03 10.77
CA THR A 215 1.09 18.27 10.45
C THR A 215 -0.26 17.99 9.79
N GLY A 216 -0.37 16.89 9.03
CA GLY A 216 -1.65 16.34 8.61
C GLY A 216 -2.49 15.81 9.79
N TYR A 217 -1.88 15.16 10.78
CA TYR A 217 -2.57 14.76 12.02
C TYR A 217 -3.11 15.98 12.79
N ALA A 218 -2.28 17.01 13.01
CA ALA A 218 -2.69 18.24 13.67
C ALA A 218 -3.84 18.98 12.92
N ALA A 219 -3.82 18.96 11.59
CA ALA A 219 -4.89 19.55 10.78
C ALA A 219 -6.25 18.85 10.98
N LEU A 220 -6.23 17.54 11.27
CA LEU A 220 -7.43 16.73 11.48
C LEU A 220 -7.95 16.75 12.92
N GLN A 221 -7.08 16.93 13.94
CA GLN A 221 -7.53 17.09 15.34
C GLN A 221 -8.44 18.31 15.57
N ILE A 222 -8.35 19.32 14.70
CA ILE A 222 -9.20 20.52 14.75
C ILE A 222 -10.65 20.20 14.30
N TYR A 223 -10.89 19.01 13.74
CA TYR A 223 -12.22 18.53 13.38
C TYR A 223 -12.99 18.08 14.64
N GLN A 224 -14.11 18.76 14.94
CA GLN A 224 -14.96 18.53 16.11
C GLN A 224 -15.58 17.12 16.22
N GLY A 225 -15.41 16.24 15.22
CA GLY A 225 -15.94 14.88 15.21
C GLY A 225 -14.98 13.76 15.62
N PHE A 226 -13.68 14.03 15.82
CA PHE A 226 -12.70 12.99 16.21
C PHE A 226 -12.53 12.82 17.73
N ALA A 227 -13.08 13.75 18.52
CA ALA A 227 -12.96 13.79 19.98
C ALA A 227 -14.26 13.35 20.70
N ARG A 228 -15.11 12.55 20.05
CA ARG A 228 -16.27 11.91 20.68
C ARG A 228 -16.24 10.41 20.47
#